data_AF-A0AA36CJG7-F1
#
_entry.id   AF-A0AA36CJG7-F1
#
_cell.length_a   1.000
_cell.length_b   1.000
_cell.length_c   1.000
_cell.angle_alpha   90.00
_cell.angle_beta   90.00
_cell.angle_gamma   90.00
#
_symmetry.space_group_name_H-M   'P 1'
#
loop_
_entity.id
_entity.type
_entity.pdbx_description
1 polymer ?
#
loop_
_entity_poly.entity_id
_entity_poly.type
_entity_poly.pdbx_seq_one_letter_code
_entity_poly.pdbx_strand_id
1 'polypeptide(L)'
;MFTMPVSGLLCNSSWGWQSAYYVHGALCMFLFSLWWWYYRNDPVDHPKMTEVELEKIQRGKKEEELGQHEAVPVGAILRDPVVWSVWLSAFGELMMSQFIVLYGPTFIKEVLNFSVGKSAMMVAMPRFVHLCFKIISGHLSDKIKFLSEKTKMIIFNTISLMVSGFFFCVLGFIPKEQAFYSIVILFIIEATTGCICGGFYKCATLVARQHSHFVLSAIQFIKCSPSSSSPP
;
A
#
# COMPACT_ATOMS: atom_id res chain seq x y z
N MET A 1 -9.49 -4.37 3.87
CA MET A 1 -10.59 -3.44 4.18
C MET A 1 -11.91 -4.17 4.29
N PHE A 2 -12.40 -4.84 3.24
CA PHE A 2 -13.70 -5.55 3.28
C PHE A 2 -13.65 -6.88 4.02
N THR A 3 -12.52 -7.59 3.97
CA THR A 3 -12.34 -8.89 4.61
C THR A 3 -12.48 -8.83 6.13
N MET A 4 -11.97 -7.78 6.78
CA MET A 4 -11.99 -7.67 8.25
C MET A 4 -13.41 -7.54 8.84
N PRO A 5 -14.29 -6.63 8.37
CA PRO A 5 -15.68 -6.58 8.81
C PRO A 5 -16.48 -7.83 8.42
N VAL A 6 -16.30 -8.35 7.21
CA VAL A 6 -17.01 -9.56 6.74
C VAL A 6 -16.63 -10.77 7.60
N SER A 7 -15.35 -10.99 7.87
CA SER A 7 -14.90 -12.04 8.80
C SER A 7 -15.44 -11.83 10.20
N GLY A 8 -15.45 -10.58 10.72
CA GLY A 8 -15.99 -10.28 12.04
C GLY A 8 -17.49 -10.57 12.17
N LEU A 9 -18.27 -10.33 11.12
CA LEU A 9 -19.71 -10.65 11.08
C LEU A 9 -19.94 -12.16 10.96
N LEU A 10 -19.17 -12.84 10.11
CA LEU A 10 -19.25 -14.28 9.89
C LEU A 10 -18.89 -15.06 11.18
N CYS A 11 -17.82 -14.66 11.88
CA CYS A 11 -17.42 -15.30 13.13
C CYS A 11 -18.43 -15.14 14.27
N ASN A 12 -19.23 -14.06 14.29
CA ASN A 12 -20.29 -13.82 15.28
C ASN A 12 -21.65 -14.43 14.86
N SER A 13 -21.75 -14.95 13.65
CA SER A 13 -22.98 -15.61 13.17
C SER A 13 -23.10 -17.03 13.72
N SER A 14 -24.30 -17.61 13.57
CA SER A 14 -24.55 -19.02 13.94
C SER A 14 -23.69 -20.03 13.16
N TRP A 15 -23.00 -19.59 12.10
CA TRP A 15 -22.16 -20.45 11.25
C TRP A 15 -20.71 -20.52 11.75
N GLY A 16 -20.38 -19.78 12.82
CA GLY A 16 -19.08 -19.84 13.49
C GLY A 16 -17.92 -19.33 12.64
N TRP A 17 -16.70 -19.52 13.16
CA TRP A 17 -15.47 -18.99 12.56
C TRP A 17 -15.09 -19.70 11.24
N GLN A 18 -15.49 -20.96 11.06
CA GLN A 18 -15.18 -21.74 9.86
C GLN A 18 -15.80 -21.12 8.61
N SER A 19 -16.95 -20.47 8.74
CA SER A 19 -17.65 -19.80 7.64
C SER A 19 -16.79 -18.72 6.96
N ALA A 20 -15.93 -18.03 7.71
CA ALA A 20 -15.02 -17.03 7.17
C ALA A 20 -14.04 -17.65 6.15
N TYR A 21 -13.54 -18.86 6.41
CA TYR A 21 -12.62 -19.57 5.52
C TYR A 21 -13.31 -20.02 4.23
N TYR A 22 -14.52 -20.60 4.34
CA TYR A 22 -15.28 -21.05 3.17
C TYR A 22 -15.67 -19.90 2.25
N VAL A 23 -16.15 -18.78 2.81
CA VAL A 23 -16.56 -17.60 2.02
C VAL A 23 -15.36 -16.98 1.30
N HIS A 24 -14.23 -16.77 2.00
CA HIS A 24 -13.04 -16.21 1.36
C HIS A 24 -12.42 -17.17 0.34
N GLY A 25 -12.41 -18.48 0.62
CA GLY A 25 -11.92 -19.50 -0.32
C GLY A 25 -12.74 -19.55 -1.61
N ALA A 26 -14.07 -19.57 -1.50
CA ALA A 26 -14.97 -19.55 -2.65
C ALA A 26 -14.79 -18.26 -3.49
N LEU A 27 -14.67 -17.10 -2.84
CA LEU A 27 -14.42 -15.84 -3.52
C LEU A 27 -13.06 -15.84 -4.25
N CYS A 28 -12.01 -16.36 -3.62
CA CYS A 28 -10.70 -16.49 -4.26
C CYS A 28 -10.74 -17.40 -5.49
N MET A 29 -11.41 -18.55 -5.42
CA MET A 29 -11.57 -19.45 -6.58
C MET A 29 -12.34 -18.78 -7.71
N PHE A 30 -13.40 -18.06 -7.39
CA PHE A 30 -14.19 -17.31 -8.37
C PHE A 30 -13.34 -16.23 -9.08
N LEU A 31 -12.62 -15.41 -8.30
CA LEU A 31 -11.76 -14.36 -8.84
C LEU A 31 -10.59 -14.92 -9.65
N PHE A 32 -9.99 -16.03 -9.20
CA PHE A 32 -8.95 -16.73 -9.96
C PHE A 32 -9.48 -17.26 -11.29
N SER A 33 -10.68 -17.83 -11.31
CA SER A 33 -11.31 -18.32 -12.54
C SER A 33 -11.59 -17.18 -13.54
N LEU A 34 -12.04 -16.01 -13.05
CA LEU A 34 -12.21 -14.82 -13.88
C LEU A 34 -10.88 -14.32 -14.44
N TRP A 35 -9.84 -14.24 -13.60
CA TRP A 35 -8.50 -13.83 -14.02
C TRP A 35 -7.93 -14.79 -15.07
N TRP A 36 -8.04 -16.10 -14.83
CA TRP A 36 -7.59 -17.14 -15.78
C TRP A 36 -8.28 -17.02 -17.14
N TRP A 37 -9.59 -16.76 -17.14
CA TRP A 37 -10.35 -16.60 -18.37
C TRP A 37 -9.94 -15.33 -19.15
N TYR A 38 -9.78 -14.20 -18.46
CA TYR A 38 -9.61 -12.88 -19.08
C TYR A 38 -8.15 -12.46 -19.33
N TYR A 39 -7.24 -12.75 -18.40
CA TYR A 39 -5.88 -12.22 -18.42
C TYR A 39 -5.02 -12.86 -19.52
N ARG A 40 -4.20 -12.05 -20.19
CA ARG A 40 -3.20 -12.48 -21.17
C ARG A 40 -1.89 -11.78 -20.85
N ASN A 41 -0.78 -12.50 -21.02
CA ASN A 41 0.56 -11.99 -20.70
C ASN A 41 1.02 -10.94 -21.73
N ASP A 42 0.76 -11.22 -23.01
CA ASP A 42 1.07 -10.30 -24.09
C ASP A 42 -0.19 -9.56 -24.57
N PRO A 43 -0.09 -8.24 -24.79
CA PRO A 43 -1.21 -7.46 -25.30
C PRO A 43 -1.67 -7.98 -26.67
N VAL A 44 -0.74 -8.48 -27.50
CA VAL A 44 -1.03 -9.03 -28.83
C VAL A 44 -2.01 -10.19 -28.79
N ASP A 45 -2.01 -10.98 -27.71
CA ASP A 45 -2.86 -12.17 -27.57
C ASP A 45 -4.26 -11.83 -27.04
N HIS A 46 -4.54 -10.56 -26.74
CA HIS A 46 -5.81 -10.16 -26.17
C HIS A 46 -6.86 -9.91 -27.27
N PRO A 47 -8.01 -10.61 -27.25
CA PRO A 47 -8.98 -10.59 -28.36
C PRO A 47 -9.67 -9.23 -28.60
N LYS A 48 -9.54 -8.29 -27.65
CA LYS A 48 -10.07 -6.92 -27.75
C LYS A 48 -8.99 -5.87 -28.07
N MET A 49 -7.74 -6.26 -28.32
CA MET A 49 -6.69 -5.29 -28.64
C MET A 49 -6.92 -4.67 -30.02
N THR A 50 -6.84 -3.34 -30.08
CA THR A 50 -6.90 -2.59 -31.33
C THR A 50 -5.49 -2.22 -31.77
N GLU A 51 -5.22 -2.17 -33.08
CA GLU A 51 -3.92 -1.77 -33.63
C GLU A 51 -3.44 -0.41 -33.08
N VAL A 52 -4.36 0.56 -32.94
CA VAL A 52 -4.06 1.89 -32.37
C VAL A 52 -3.63 1.81 -30.90
N GLU A 53 -4.23 0.91 -30.11
CA GLU A 53 -3.85 0.72 -28.71
C GLU A 53 -2.52 -0.02 -28.60
N LEU A 54 -2.32 -1.04 -29.44
CA LEU A 54 -1.07 -1.78 -29.54
C LEU A 54 0.09 -0.87 -29.93
N GLU A 55 -0.10 0.01 -30.92
CA GLU A 55 0.92 0.98 -31.33
C GLU A 55 1.26 1.92 -30.18
N LYS A 56 0.27 2.46 -29.44
CA LYS A 56 0.51 3.31 -28.26
C LYS A 56 1.31 2.61 -27.17
N ILE A 57 1.03 1.34 -26.90
CA ILE A 57 1.77 0.53 -25.91
C ILE A 57 3.19 0.25 -26.39
N GLN A 58 3.37 -0.09 -27.66
CA GLN A 58 4.68 -0.40 -28.24
C GLN A 58 5.57 0.83 -28.45
N ARG A 59 4.99 2.02 -28.56
CA ARG A 59 5.68 3.30 -28.87
C ARG A 59 6.67 3.79 -27.80
N GLY A 60 6.86 3.08 -26.69
CA GLY A 60 7.98 3.29 -25.75
C GLY A 60 8.76 2.00 -25.42
N LYS A 61 8.19 0.83 -25.68
CA LYS A 61 8.84 -0.47 -25.44
C LYS A 61 9.95 -0.78 -26.43
N LYS A 62 9.84 -0.37 -27.69
CA LYS A 62 10.87 -0.66 -28.71
C LYS A 62 12.24 -0.07 -28.35
N GLU A 63 12.31 1.04 -27.61
CA GLU A 63 13.59 1.60 -27.14
C GLU A 63 14.17 0.86 -25.93
N GLU A 64 13.34 0.22 -25.10
CA GLU A 64 13.79 -0.53 -23.91
C GLU A 64 14.01 -2.04 -24.19
N GLU A 65 13.22 -2.68 -25.06
CA GLU A 65 13.38 -4.10 -25.45
C GLU A 65 14.51 -4.35 -26.47
N LEU A 66 15.03 -3.31 -27.13
CA LEU A 66 16.26 -3.43 -27.94
C LEU A 66 17.50 -3.68 -27.08
N GLY A 67 17.43 -3.43 -25.77
CA GLY A 67 18.33 -3.99 -24.78
C GLY A 67 17.91 -5.41 -24.44
N GLN A 68 18.74 -6.40 -24.80
CA GLN A 68 18.62 -7.78 -24.30
C GLN A 68 18.42 -7.78 -22.78
N HIS A 69 17.86 -8.86 -22.21
CA HIS A 69 17.77 -9.11 -20.76
C HIS A 69 19.11 -8.80 -20.07
N GLU A 70 19.33 -7.54 -19.72
CA GLU A 70 20.60 -7.07 -19.22
C GLU A 70 20.63 -7.41 -17.74
N ALA A 71 21.74 -8.01 -17.29
CA ALA A 71 21.90 -8.38 -15.90
C ALA A 71 21.66 -7.13 -15.04
N VAL A 72 20.81 -7.27 -14.01
CA VAL A 72 20.48 -6.16 -13.12
C VAL A 72 21.80 -5.57 -12.58
N PRO A 73 22.07 -4.27 -12.75
CA PRO A 73 23.31 -3.66 -12.30
C PRO A 73 23.24 -3.42 -10.77
N VAL A 74 23.23 -4.50 -10.00
CA VAL A 74 23.02 -4.50 -8.53
C VAL A 74 24.01 -3.56 -7.85
N GLY A 75 25.28 -3.54 -8.28
CA GLY A 75 26.31 -2.66 -7.73
C GLY A 75 26.04 -1.17 -7.96
N ALA A 76 25.42 -0.79 -9.07
CA ALA A 76 25.04 0.60 -9.34
C ALA A 76 23.81 0.99 -8.51
N ILE A 77 22.80 0.13 -8.45
CA ILE A 77 21.58 0.33 -7.64
C ILE A 77 21.93 0.48 -6.15
N LEU A 78 22.81 -0.37 -5.62
CA LEU A 78 23.25 -0.30 -4.22
C LEU A 78 24.12 0.90 -3.89
N ARG A 79 24.71 1.57 -4.89
CA ARG A 79 25.50 2.79 -4.69
C ARG A 79 24.68 4.06 -4.86
N ASP A 80 23.46 3.97 -5.41
CA ASP A 80 22.61 5.12 -5.65
C ASP A 80 21.98 5.64 -4.33
N PRO A 81 22.29 6.88 -3.89
CA PRO A 81 21.73 7.44 -2.66
C PRO A 81 20.21 7.64 -2.71
N VAL A 82 19.63 7.76 -3.91
CA VAL A 82 18.17 7.88 -4.10
C VAL A 82 17.49 6.56 -3.77
N VAL A 83 18.09 5.43 -4.16
CA VAL A 83 17.57 4.08 -3.84
C VAL A 83 17.57 3.84 -2.32
N TRP A 84 18.63 4.24 -1.62
CA TRP A 84 18.66 4.18 -0.15
C TRP A 84 17.59 5.05 0.51
N SER A 85 17.36 6.25 -0.02
CA SER A 85 16.30 7.13 0.48
C SER A 85 14.91 6.51 0.29
N VAL A 86 14.68 5.83 -0.83
CA VAL A 86 13.45 5.09 -1.12
C VAL A 86 13.27 3.92 -0.15
N TRP A 87 14.31 3.12 0.09
CA TRP A 87 14.24 2.00 1.03
C TRP A 87 14.03 2.44 2.48
N LEU A 88 14.69 3.52 2.91
CA LEU A 88 14.46 4.09 4.24
C LEU A 88 13.02 4.59 4.39
N SER A 89 12.49 5.26 3.36
CA SER A 89 11.11 5.75 3.36
C SER A 89 10.11 4.59 3.38
N ALA A 90 10.38 3.53 2.61
CA ALA A 90 9.58 2.32 2.58
C ALA A 90 9.62 1.60 3.92
N PHE A 91 10.78 1.47 4.55
CA PHE A 91 10.91 0.89 5.88
C PHE A 91 10.06 1.65 6.92
N GLY A 92 10.13 2.98 6.94
CA GLY A 92 9.36 3.80 7.87
C GLY A 92 7.85 3.61 7.73
N GLU A 93 7.33 3.63 6.50
CA GLU A 93 5.90 3.39 6.28
C GLU A 93 5.50 1.95 6.60
N LEU A 94 6.30 0.96 6.18
CA LEU A 94 6.00 -0.44 6.44
C LEU A 94 5.95 -0.71 7.95
N MET A 95 6.89 -0.16 8.73
CA MET A 95 6.84 -0.27 10.20
C MET A 95 5.54 0.33 10.73
N MET A 96 5.24 1.58 10.39
CA MET A 96 4.04 2.27 10.88
C MET A 96 2.76 1.50 10.52
N SER A 97 2.66 1.00 9.29
CA SER A 97 1.55 0.19 8.81
C SER A 97 1.40 -1.10 9.61
N GLN A 98 2.51 -1.80 9.90
CA GLN A 98 2.50 -3.00 10.75
C GLN A 98 2.06 -2.68 12.19
N PHE A 99 2.54 -1.59 12.79
CA PHE A 99 2.12 -1.16 14.12
C PHE A 99 0.60 -0.95 14.19
N ILE A 100 0.02 -0.28 13.19
CA ILE A 100 -1.44 -0.05 13.16
C ILE A 100 -2.20 -1.38 12.94
N VAL A 101 -1.70 -2.30 12.12
CA VAL A 101 -2.35 -3.63 11.95
C VAL A 101 -2.32 -4.42 13.25
N LEU A 102 -1.17 -4.48 13.92
CA LEU A 102 -0.95 -5.33 15.08
C LEU A 102 -1.63 -4.77 16.33
N TYR A 103 -1.42 -3.50 16.62
CA TYR A 103 -1.91 -2.87 17.84
C TYR A 103 -3.20 -2.08 17.67
N GLY A 104 -3.61 -1.75 16.43
CA GLY A 104 -4.84 -0.99 16.18
C GLY A 104 -6.09 -1.65 16.76
N PRO A 105 -6.35 -2.96 16.53
CA PRO A 105 -7.49 -3.65 17.11
C PRO A 105 -7.44 -3.67 18.64
N THR A 106 -6.26 -3.92 19.22
CA THR A 106 -6.04 -3.92 20.69
C THR A 106 -6.28 -2.54 21.28
N PHE A 107 -5.81 -1.48 20.63
CA PHE A 107 -6.04 -0.10 21.03
C PHE A 107 -7.55 0.23 21.02
N ILE A 108 -8.27 -0.14 19.96
CA ILE A 108 -9.72 0.11 19.85
C ILE A 108 -10.54 -0.73 20.84
N LYS A 109 -10.09 -1.93 21.19
CA LYS A 109 -10.78 -2.79 22.15
C LYS A 109 -10.47 -2.41 23.59
N GLU A 110 -9.20 -2.39 23.98
CA GLU A 110 -8.75 -2.28 25.37
C GLU A 110 -8.71 -0.83 25.87
N VAL A 111 -8.34 0.13 25.01
CA VAL A 111 -8.25 1.55 25.41
C VAL A 111 -9.59 2.25 25.18
N LEU A 112 -10.18 2.05 24.01
CA LEU A 112 -11.43 2.73 23.59
C LEU A 112 -12.71 2.00 24.05
N ASN A 113 -12.60 0.79 24.61
CA ASN A 113 -13.73 0.01 25.16
C ASN A 113 -14.91 -0.22 24.19
N PHE A 114 -14.63 -0.26 22.88
CA PHE A 114 -15.68 -0.55 21.89
C PHE A 114 -15.99 -2.05 21.80
N SER A 115 -17.26 -2.40 21.58
CA SER A 115 -17.65 -3.79 21.31
C SER A 115 -16.98 -4.32 20.05
N VAL A 116 -16.71 -5.64 19.99
CA VAL A 116 -15.95 -6.28 18.89
C VAL A 116 -16.54 -5.94 17.51
N GLY A 117 -17.87 -5.91 17.38
CA GLY A 117 -18.56 -5.56 16.12
C GLY A 117 -18.35 -4.10 15.69
N LYS A 118 -18.45 -3.13 16.60
CA LYS A 118 -18.17 -1.71 16.29
C LYS A 118 -16.69 -1.46 16.07
N SER A 119 -15.83 -2.20 16.77
CA SER A 119 -14.37 -2.11 16.64
C SER A 119 -13.90 -2.48 15.23
N ALA A 120 -14.47 -3.53 14.63
CA ALA A 120 -14.11 -3.94 13.27
C ALA A 120 -14.43 -2.84 12.22
N MET A 121 -15.57 -2.16 12.36
CA MET A 121 -15.92 -1.03 11.49
C MET A 121 -14.99 0.18 11.73
N MET A 122 -14.68 0.48 12.99
CA MET A 122 -13.77 1.58 13.36
C MET A 122 -12.33 1.34 12.88
N VAL A 123 -11.84 0.09 12.81
CA VAL A 123 -10.55 -0.25 12.18
C VAL A 123 -10.62 -0.13 10.66
N ALA A 124 -11.76 -0.50 10.05
CA ALA A 124 -11.91 -0.49 8.60
C ALA A 124 -11.99 0.93 8.01
N MET A 125 -12.54 1.91 8.73
CA MET A 125 -12.69 3.27 8.24
C MET A 125 -11.37 4.00 7.97
N PRO A 126 -10.38 4.04 8.89
CA PRO A 126 -9.06 4.63 8.59
C PRO A 126 -8.40 4.00 7.36
N ARG A 127 -8.56 2.67 7.18
CA ARG A 127 -8.03 1.97 6.00
C ARG A 127 -8.75 2.33 4.71
N PHE A 128 -10.03 2.66 4.77
CA PHE A 128 -10.74 3.20 3.62
C PHE A 128 -10.25 4.60 3.27
N VAL A 129 -10.07 5.46 4.27
CA VAL A 129 -9.53 6.82 4.07
C VAL A 129 -8.15 6.76 3.44
N HIS A 130 -7.27 5.87 3.92
CA HIS A 130 -5.97 5.60 3.29
C HIS A 130 -6.13 5.27 1.80
N LEU A 131 -7.00 4.33 1.43
CA LEU A 131 -7.23 3.98 0.02
C LEU A 131 -7.68 5.18 -0.81
N CYS A 132 -8.62 5.98 -0.32
CA CYS A 132 -9.12 7.17 -1.01
C CYS A 132 -7.98 8.19 -1.24
N PHE A 133 -7.22 8.51 -0.19
CA PHE A 133 -6.10 9.44 -0.29
C PHE A 133 -4.98 8.91 -1.19
N LYS A 134 -4.79 7.59 -1.24
CA LYS A 134 -3.83 6.94 -2.13
C LYS A 134 -4.17 7.12 -3.60
N ILE A 135 -5.44 6.96 -3.95
CA ILE A 135 -5.94 7.21 -5.32
C ILE A 135 -5.84 8.71 -5.66
N ILE A 136 -6.27 9.58 -4.73
CA ILE A 136 -6.21 11.04 -4.92
C ILE A 136 -4.76 11.50 -5.10
N SER A 137 -3.83 11.00 -4.30
CA SER A 137 -2.41 11.35 -4.38
C SER A 137 -1.79 10.93 -5.71
N GLY A 138 -2.08 9.73 -6.19
CA GLY A 138 -1.63 9.28 -7.51
C GLY A 138 -2.13 10.22 -8.62
N HIS A 139 -3.44 10.47 -8.64
CA HIS A 139 -4.05 11.36 -9.64
C HIS A 139 -3.54 12.79 -9.57
N LEU A 140 -3.33 13.31 -8.35
CA LEU A 140 -2.81 14.65 -8.12
C LEU A 140 -1.34 14.76 -8.55
N SER A 141 -0.53 13.74 -8.27
CA SER A 141 0.88 13.67 -8.69
C SER A 141 1.02 13.77 -10.21
N ASP A 142 0.10 13.15 -10.96
CA ASP A 142 0.12 13.17 -12.43
C ASP A 142 -0.46 14.47 -13.02
N LYS A 143 -1.45 15.07 -12.36
CA LYS A 143 -2.07 16.34 -12.81
C LYS A 143 -1.24 17.58 -12.54
N ILE A 144 -0.46 17.60 -11.47
CA ILE A 144 0.44 18.73 -11.18
C ILE A 144 1.49 18.78 -12.28
N LYS A 145 1.48 19.79 -13.16
CA LYS A 145 2.49 19.95 -14.23
C LYS A 145 3.47 21.11 -13.98
N PHE A 146 3.20 21.94 -12.99
CA PHE A 146 3.98 23.16 -12.70
C PHE A 146 5.21 22.89 -11.82
N LEU A 147 5.37 21.69 -11.26
CA LEU A 147 6.53 21.29 -10.46
C LEU A 147 7.35 20.22 -11.21
N SER A 148 8.65 20.15 -10.92
CA SER A 148 9.50 19.03 -11.32
C SER A 148 9.04 17.73 -10.63
N GLU A 149 9.15 16.58 -11.32
CA GLU A 149 8.85 15.26 -10.74
C GLU A 149 9.60 15.02 -9.43
N LYS A 150 10.89 15.42 -9.37
CA LYS A 150 11.70 15.31 -8.16
C LYS A 150 11.06 16.03 -6.98
N THR A 151 10.64 17.27 -7.19
CA THR A 151 10.03 18.11 -6.15
C THR A 151 8.70 17.53 -5.69
N LYS A 152 7.86 17.03 -6.62
CA LYS A 152 6.61 16.36 -6.26
C LYS A 152 6.87 15.16 -5.37
N MET A 153 7.78 14.27 -5.77
CA MET A 153 8.08 13.06 -5.02
C MET A 153 8.61 13.37 -3.61
N ILE A 154 9.47 14.38 -3.48
CA ILE A 154 9.95 14.84 -2.16
C ILE A 154 8.78 15.36 -1.32
N ILE A 155 7.92 16.23 -1.86
CA ILE A 155 6.76 16.78 -1.12
C ILE A 155 5.82 15.67 -0.67
N PHE A 156 5.40 14.76 -1.57
CA PHE A 156 4.50 13.67 -1.24
C PHE A 156 5.11 12.71 -0.21
N ASN A 157 6.41 12.40 -0.33
CA ASN A 157 7.11 11.54 0.62
C ASN A 157 7.26 12.21 2.00
N THR A 158 7.61 13.50 2.03
CA THR A 158 7.70 14.30 3.26
C THR A 158 6.35 14.40 3.96
N ILE A 159 5.27 14.66 3.24
CA ILE A 159 3.92 14.63 3.81
C ILE A 159 3.61 13.24 4.37
N SER A 160 3.89 12.19 3.59
CA SER A 160 3.57 10.82 3.97
C SER A 160 4.35 10.29 5.17
N LEU A 161 5.58 10.74 5.41
CA LEU A 161 6.41 10.25 6.53
C LEU A 161 6.51 11.23 7.70
N MET A 162 6.75 12.51 7.43
CA MET A 162 6.97 13.48 8.51
C MET A 162 5.67 13.87 9.20
N VAL A 163 4.60 14.11 8.44
CA VAL A 163 3.31 14.49 9.02
C VAL A 163 2.70 13.29 9.75
N SER A 164 2.70 12.11 9.13
CA SER A 164 2.22 10.88 9.77
C SER A 164 3.03 10.55 11.02
N GLY A 165 4.37 10.61 10.97
CA GLY A 165 5.25 10.37 12.10
C GLY A 165 5.01 11.35 13.25
N PHE A 166 4.84 12.64 12.96
CA PHE A 166 4.50 13.64 13.98
C PHE A 166 3.17 13.29 14.68
N PHE A 167 2.11 13.02 13.92
CA PHE A 167 0.82 12.66 14.50
C PHE A 167 0.85 11.32 15.23
N PHE A 168 1.69 10.38 14.80
CA PHE A 168 1.92 9.11 15.48
C PHE A 168 2.57 9.33 16.86
N CYS A 169 3.54 10.25 16.97
CA CYS A 169 4.09 10.65 18.27
C CYS A 169 3.03 11.31 19.15
N VAL A 170 2.21 12.23 18.59
CA VAL A 170 1.12 12.89 19.33
C VAL A 170 0.13 11.86 19.88
N LEU A 171 -0.23 10.84 19.09
CA LEU A 171 -1.14 9.76 19.51
C LEU A 171 -0.67 9.09 20.81
N GLY A 172 0.65 8.92 20.99
CA GLY A 172 1.23 8.31 22.19
C GLY A 172 1.07 9.13 23.47
N PHE A 173 0.79 10.43 23.37
CA PHE A 173 0.58 11.31 24.53
C PHE A 173 -0.89 11.51 24.89
N ILE A 174 -1.82 10.94 24.12
CA ILE A 174 -3.25 11.13 24.36
C ILE A 174 -3.72 10.17 25.45
N PRO A 175 -4.35 10.68 26.53
CA PRO A 175 -4.85 9.84 27.60
C PRO A 175 -6.09 9.07 27.13
N LYS A 176 -6.29 7.87 27.69
CA LYS A 176 -7.35 6.92 27.31
C LYS A 176 -8.77 7.51 27.37
N GLU A 177 -8.99 8.48 28.24
CA GLU A 177 -10.26 9.18 28.44
C GLU A 177 -10.68 9.99 27.20
N GLN A 178 -9.72 10.35 26.33
CA GLN A 178 -9.91 11.16 25.12
C GLN A 178 -9.98 10.29 23.85
N ALA A 179 -10.83 9.27 23.93
CA ALA A 179 -11.11 8.29 22.88
C ALA A 179 -11.30 8.89 21.48
N PHE A 180 -12.14 9.92 21.38
CA PHE A 180 -12.50 10.56 20.11
C PHE A 180 -11.29 11.20 19.42
N TYR A 181 -10.43 11.89 20.18
CA TYR A 181 -9.24 12.55 19.64
C TYR A 181 -8.23 11.56 19.08
N SER A 182 -8.06 10.41 19.76
CA SER A 182 -7.19 9.33 19.29
C SER A 182 -7.65 8.79 17.94
N ILE A 183 -8.96 8.62 17.75
CA ILE A 183 -9.53 8.16 16.47
C ILE A 183 -9.31 9.21 15.38
N VAL A 184 -9.59 10.49 15.65
CA VAL A 184 -9.36 11.57 14.67
C VAL A 184 -7.90 11.60 14.22
N ILE A 185 -6.96 11.43 15.14
CA ILE A 185 -5.54 11.41 14.82
C ILE A 185 -5.15 10.16 14.01
N LEU A 186 -5.70 8.99 14.33
CA LEU A 186 -5.52 7.78 13.50
C LEU A 186 -6.01 7.99 12.05
N PHE A 187 -7.12 8.71 11.86
CA PHE A 187 -7.59 9.07 10.53
C PHE A 187 -6.63 10.00 9.80
N ILE A 188 -6.06 11.00 10.49
CA ILE A 188 -5.07 11.92 9.93
C ILE A 188 -3.80 11.16 9.53
N ILE A 189 -3.32 10.24 10.38
CA ILE A 189 -2.15 9.39 10.10
C ILE A 189 -2.39 8.57 8.82
N GLU A 190 -3.51 7.86 8.72
CA GLU A 190 -3.82 7.02 7.55
C GLU A 190 -4.09 7.85 6.28
N ALA A 191 -4.71 9.03 6.41
CA ALA A 191 -4.92 9.95 5.29
C ALA A 191 -3.59 10.48 4.73
N THR A 192 -2.70 10.95 5.61
CA THR A 192 -1.39 11.49 5.21
C THR A 192 -0.47 10.41 4.66
N THR A 193 -0.51 9.21 5.23
CA THR A 193 0.23 8.05 4.72
C THR A 193 -0.26 7.61 3.34
N GLY A 194 -1.54 7.85 3.01
CA GLY A 194 -2.04 7.60 1.65
C GLY A 194 -1.28 8.36 0.56
N CYS A 195 -0.62 9.48 0.88
CA CYS A 195 0.19 10.25 -0.07
C CYS A 195 1.43 9.51 -0.62
N ILE A 196 1.72 8.32 -0.12
CA ILE A 196 2.90 7.53 -0.48
C ILE A 196 3.00 7.14 -1.96
N CYS A 197 1.88 7.01 -2.67
CA CYS A 197 1.87 6.67 -4.10
C CYS A 197 2.54 7.75 -4.94
N GLY A 198 2.34 9.02 -4.59
CA GLY A 198 3.05 10.14 -5.22
C GLY A 198 4.50 10.30 -4.75
N GLY A 199 4.92 9.58 -3.71
CA GLY A 199 6.24 9.65 -3.07
C GLY A 199 7.19 8.55 -3.54
N PHE A 200 7.65 7.70 -2.62
CA PHE A 200 8.72 6.74 -2.92
C PHE A 200 8.34 5.65 -3.92
N TYR A 201 7.05 5.26 -4.05
CA TYR A 201 6.65 4.25 -5.04
C TYR A 201 6.86 4.75 -6.49
N LYS A 202 6.50 6.01 -6.74
CA LYS A 202 6.79 6.68 -8.02
C LYS A 202 8.29 6.92 -8.21
N CYS A 203 9.01 7.25 -7.14
CA CYS A 203 10.48 7.40 -7.19
C CYS A 203 11.20 6.09 -7.53
N ALA A 204 10.81 4.98 -6.89
CA ALA A 204 11.37 3.65 -7.12
C ALA A 204 11.22 3.22 -8.59
N THR A 205 10.05 3.47 -9.18
CA THR A 205 9.75 3.12 -10.57
C THR A 205 10.49 4.02 -11.56
N LEU A 206 10.62 5.33 -11.28
CA LEU A 206 11.33 6.27 -12.14
C LEU A 206 12.86 6.09 -12.12
N VAL A 207 13.44 5.83 -10.95
CA VAL A 207 14.91 5.68 -10.79
C VAL A 207 15.39 4.36 -11.34
N ALA A 208 14.68 3.27 -11.05
CA ALA A 208 15.11 1.93 -11.45
C ALA A 208 14.59 1.51 -12.84
N ARG A 209 13.62 2.23 -13.42
CA ARG A 209 13.04 1.97 -14.75
C ARG A 209 12.74 0.48 -14.96
N GLN A 210 13.41 -0.16 -15.92
CA GLN A 210 13.30 -1.59 -16.25
C GLN A 210 13.67 -2.52 -15.08
N HIS A 211 14.52 -2.08 -14.16
CA HIS A 211 14.94 -2.83 -12.96
C HIS A 211 14.13 -2.51 -11.70
N SER A 212 13.00 -1.80 -11.84
CA SER A 212 12.11 -1.45 -10.72
C SER A 212 11.61 -2.67 -9.94
N HIS A 213 11.45 -3.81 -10.61
CA HIS A 213 11.11 -5.09 -9.97
C HIS A 213 12.10 -5.48 -8.86
N PHE A 214 13.40 -5.25 -9.03
CA PHE A 214 14.42 -5.57 -8.03
C PHE A 214 14.29 -4.66 -6.79
N VAL A 215 14.17 -3.34 -7.01
CA VAL A 215 14.02 -2.35 -5.93
C VAL A 215 12.72 -2.58 -5.14
N LEU A 216 11.61 -2.87 -5.83
CA LEU A 216 10.33 -3.18 -5.21
C LEU A 216 10.36 -4.52 -4.46
N SER A 217 11.08 -5.53 -4.97
CA SER A 217 11.25 -6.82 -4.29
C SER A 217 12.01 -6.67 -2.97
N ALA A 218 13.05 -5.82 -2.92
CA ALA A 218 13.75 -5.51 -1.68
C ALA A 218 12.82 -4.86 -0.63
N ILE A 219 11.92 -3.96 -1.07
CA ILE A 219 10.88 -3.38 -0.20
C ILE A 219 9.95 -4.46 0.36
N GLN A 220 9.52 -5.43 -0.47
CA GLN A 220 8.69 -6.54 0.02
C GLN A 220 9.45 -7.45 0.99
N PHE A 221 10.75 -7.68 0.77
CA PHE A 221 11.57 -8.42 1.72
C PHE A 221 11.63 -7.71 3.08
N ILE A 222 11.88 -6.39 3.07
CA ILE A 222 11.85 -5.54 4.27
C ILE A 222 10.49 -5.64 4.99
N LYS A 223 9.39 -5.76 4.25
CA LYS A 223 8.05 -5.92 4.84
C LYS A 223 7.90 -7.22 5.63
N CYS A 224 8.56 -8.30 5.19
CA CYS A 224 8.46 -9.61 5.85
C CYS A 224 9.30 -9.70 7.14
N SER A 225 10.39 -8.95 7.25
CA SER A 225 11.32 -9.04 8.39
C SER A 225 10.67 -8.70 9.76
N PRO A 226 9.92 -7.60 9.93
CA PRO A 226 9.30 -7.25 11.20
C PRO A 226 8.23 -8.25 11.64
N SER A 227 7.48 -8.81 10.68
CA SER A 227 6.44 -9.81 10.95
C SER A 227 7.02 -11.11 11.51
N SER A 228 8.31 -11.39 11.29
CA SER A 228 9.00 -12.53 11.90
C SER A 228 9.49 -12.27 13.34
N SER A 229 9.56 -11.00 13.75
CA SER A 229 10.08 -10.58 15.07
C SER A 229 9.01 -10.14 16.07
N SER A 230 7.74 -10.07 15.66
CA SER A 230 6.64 -9.78 16.59
C SER A 230 6.44 -10.96 17.58
N PRO A 231 6.41 -10.71 18.89
CA PRO A 231 6.20 -11.77 19.89
C PRO A 231 4.80 -12.40 19.73
N PRO A 232 4.64 -13.68 20.14
CA PRO A 232 3.39 -14.42 20.05
C PRO A 232 2.24 -13.81 20.86
#